data_AF-A0A0B7BPU9-F1
#
_entry.id   AF-A0A0B7BPU9-F1
#
_cell.length_a   1.000
_cell.length_b   1.000
_cell.length_c   1.000
_cell.angle_alpha   90.00
_cell.angle_beta   90.00
_cell.angle_gamma   90.00
#
_symmetry.space_group_name_H-M   'P 1'
#
loop_
_entity.id
_entity.type
_entity.pdbx_description
1 polymer ?
#
loop_
_entity_poly.entity_id
_entity_poly.type
_entity_poly.pdbx_seq_one_letter_code
_entity_poly.pdbx_strand_id
1 'polypeptide(L)'
;HHRIPIVKELQNDVHLQAYLKHPNGIYLSIKQFANEYQSLRSTLGSEHSLAIQMHLSSIADENDIVGARLSFLRLQRVYQLKASEMVRGNYLGWLGPELDEVDALMIGETAFTDGQLEFANQWLHEALSLTRKREPSVGVGNFEESIPATGKILALLGRSYLRQGLPEKAAEMYTQAAYIDPRDGNVIALKLELVHKPPLTEPVFTNE
;
A
#
# COMPACT_ATOMS: atom_id res chain seq x y z
N HIS A 1 -6.75 -0.46 16.57
CA HIS A 1 -6.46 -1.35 17.73
C HIS A 1 -6.00 -2.71 17.23
N HIS A 2 -5.04 -3.33 17.91
CA HIS A 2 -4.27 -4.56 17.56
C HIS A 2 -2.99 -4.35 16.74
N ARG A 3 -2.06 -3.53 17.24
CA ARG A 3 -0.63 -3.79 17.03
C ARG A 3 -0.21 -4.84 18.06
N ILE A 4 -0.25 -6.11 17.69
CA ILE A 4 0.48 -7.13 18.46
C ILE A 4 1.94 -6.91 18.07
N PRO A 5 2.81 -6.41 18.95
CA PRO A 5 4.23 -6.34 18.63
C PRO A 5 4.70 -7.78 18.36
N ILE A 6 5.45 -7.99 17.27
CA ILE A 6 6.05 -9.29 16.89
C ILE A 6 6.68 -9.99 18.12
N VAL A 7 7.18 -9.20 19.08
CA VAL A 7 7.66 -9.62 20.40
C VAL A 7 6.77 -10.59 21.17
N LYS A 8 5.43 -10.51 21.05
CA LYS A 8 4.53 -11.46 21.72
C LYS A 8 4.43 -12.82 21.01
N GLU A 9 4.57 -12.86 19.70
CA GLU A 9 4.59 -14.11 18.92
C GLU A 9 5.96 -14.80 18.93
N LEU A 10 7.04 -14.05 19.21
CA LEU A 10 8.41 -14.54 19.36
C LEU A 10 8.63 -15.51 20.55
N GLN A 11 7.63 -15.73 21.41
CA GLN A 11 7.77 -16.58 22.60
C GLN A 11 7.61 -18.09 22.30
N ASN A 12 7.16 -18.47 21.09
CA ASN A 12 7.04 -19.87 20.66
C ASN A 12 7.66 -20.06 19.25
N ASP A 13 8.79 -20.78 19.17
CA ASP A 13 9.56 -20.99 17.93
C ASP A 13 8.71 -21.52 16.76
N VAL A 14 7.72 -22.37 17.02
CA VAL A 14 6.86 -22.95 15.96
C VAL A 14 5.95 -21.89 15.33
N HIS A 15 5.37 -20.99 16.11
CA HIS A 15 4.50 -19.92 15.61
C HIS A 15 5.30 -18.88 14.83
N LEU A 16 6.48 -18.51 15.34
CA LEU A 16 7.39 -17.62 14.64
C LEU A 16 7.82 -18.19 13.28
N GLN A 17 8.15 -19.47 13.22
CA GLN A 17 8.52 -20.13 11.97
C GLN A 17 7.37 -20.16 10.97
N ALA A 18 6.13 -20.35 11.43
CA ALA A 18 4.96 -20.28 10.54
C ALA A 18 4.75 -18.86 10.00
N TYR A 19 4.86 -17.85 10.87
CA TYR A 19 4.73 -16.44 10.52
C TYR A 19 5.78 -16.02 9.47
N LEU A 20 7.05 -16.32 9.72
CA LEU A 20 8.18 -15.95 8.84
C LEU A 20 8.28 -16.80 7.58
N LYS A 21 7.50 -17.88 7.45
CA LYS A 21 7.36 -18.61 6.19
C LYS A 21 6.30 -17.98 5.30
N HIS A 22 5.32 -17.27 5.85
CA HIS A 22 4.22 -16.70 5.08
C HIS A 22 4.60 -15.34 4.46
N PRO A 23 4.27 -15.06 3.19
CA PRO A 23 4.62 -13.80 2.51
C PRO A 23 4.22 -12.54 3.30
N ASN A 24 3.01 -12.52 3.87
CA ASN A 24 2.57 -11.41 4.71
C ASN A 24 3.43 -11.24 5.97
N GLY A 25 3.84 -12.33 6.63
CA GLY A 25 4.66 -12.24 7.84
C GLY A 25 6.08 -11.76 7.53
N ILE A 26 6.65 -12.18 6.40
CA ILE A 26 7.94 -11.68 5.91
C ILE A 26 7.85 -10.18 5.65
N TYR A 27 6.85 -9.73 4.88
CA TYR A 27 6.65 -8.31 4.58
C TYR A 27 6.46 -7.47 5.85
N LEU A 28 5.62 -7.91 6.79
CA LEU A 28 5.37 -7.20 8.05
C LEU A 28 6.65 -7.12 8.90
N SER A 29 7.50 -8.14 8.86
CA SER A 29 8.80 -8.13 9.54
C SER A 29 9.77 -7.12 8.91
N ILE A 30 9.88 -7.11 7.58
CA ILE A 30 10.71 -6.14 6.84
C ILE A 30 10.23 -4.71 7.15
N LYS A 31 8.92 -4.47 7.05
CA LYS A 31 8.28 -3.20 7.38
C LYS A 31 8.59 -2.77 8.82
N GLN A 32 8.53 -3.68 9.79
CA GLN A 32 8.84 -3.35 11.18
C GLN A 32 10.31 -2.94 11.34
N PHE A 33 11.26 -3.74 10.86
CA PHE A 33 12.69 -3.43 11.00
C PHE A 33 13.07 -2.13 10.30
N ALA A 34 12.61 -1.91 9.06
CA ALA A 34 12.88 -0.68 8.32
C ALA A 34 12.35 0.57 9.07
N ASN A 35 11.15 0.50 9.65
CA ASN A 35 10.58 1.62 10.42
C ASN A 35 11.32 1.88 11.75
N GLU A 36 11.72 0.83 12.46
CA GLU A 36 12.53 0.96 13.67
C GLU A 36 13.91 1.57 13.36
N TYR A 37 14.55 1.12 12.28
CA TYR A 37 15.83 1.69 11.83
C TYR A 37 15.69 3.12 11.32
N GLN A 38 14.58 3.47 10.68
CA GLN A 38 14.31 4.85 10.32
C GLN A 38 14.17 5.74 11.56
N SER A 39 13.48 5.25 12.60
CA SER A 39 13.35 5.96 13.87
C SER A 39 14.73 6.16 14.52
N LEU A 40 15.58 5.15 14.50
CA LEU A 40 16.96 5.23 14.97
C LEU A 40 17.77 6.29 14.20
N ARG A 41 17.70 6.30 12.86
CA ARG A 41 18.34 7.32 12.01
C ARG A 41 17.89 8.72 12.38
N SER A 42 16.59 8.92 12.59
CA SER A 42 16.03 10.20 13.00
C SER A 42 16.47 10.65 14.40
N THR A 43 16.55 9.73 15.37
CA THR A 43 17.02 10.04 16.73
C THR A 43 18.50 10.39 16.76
N LEU A 44 19.30 9.68 15.99
CA LEU A 44 20.72 9.95 15.87
C LEU A 44 20.93 11.33 15.19
N GLY A 45 20.17 11.68 14.16
CA GLY A 45 20.36 12.95 13.41
C GLY A 45 21.46 12.84 12.34
N SER A 46 21.99 13.96 11.86
CA SER A 46 22.94 13.98 10.71
C SER A 46 24.42 13.95 11.10
N GLU A 47 24.78 14.21 12.36
CA GLU A 47 26.18 14.33 12.79
C GLU A 47 26.66 13.06 13.53
N HIS A 48 27.06 12.06 12.76
CA HIS A 48 27.68 10.82 13.29
C HIS A 48 29.03 10.56 12.68
N SER A 49 29.85 9.79 13.40
CA SER A 49 31.11 9.27 12.88
C SER A 49 30.90 8.46 11.60
N LEU A 50 31.91 8.40 10.74
CA LEU A 50 31.88 7.63 9.50
C LEU A 50 31.51 6.15 9.74
N ALA A 51 31.97 5.57 10.85
CA ALA A 51 31.66 4.19 11.21
C ALA A 51 30.16 3.96 11.44
N ILE A 52 29.47 4.91 12.09
CA ILE A 52 28.02 4.85 12.30
C ILE A 52 27.29 5.02 10.96
N GLN A 53 27.73 5.94 10.11
CA GLN A 53 27.14 6.13 8.78
C GLN A 53 27.20 4.86 7.93
N MET A 54 28.35 4.18 7.91
CA MET A 54 28.51 2.91 7.19
C MET A 54 27.59 1.81 7.73
N HIS A 55 27.40 1.75 9.06
CA HIS A 55 26.47 0.80 9.65
C HIS A 55 25.03 1.12 9.28
N LEU A 56 24.62 2.39 9.41
CA LEU A 56 23.27 2.85 9.05
C LEU A 56 22.96 2.68 7.57
N SER A 57 23.95 2.68 6.67
CA SER A 57 23.73 2.39 5.24
C SER A 57 23.53 0.90 4.94
N SER A 58 23.82 0.01 5.89
CA SER A 58 23.74 -1.45 5.71
C SER A 58 22.47 -2.09 6.29
N ILE A 59 21.70 -1.33 7.07
CA ILE A 59 20.46 -1.81 7.70
C ILE A 59 19.25 -1.43 6.85
N ALA A 60 18.14 -2.14 7.04
CA ALA A 60 16.95 -2.00 6.20
C ALA A 60 16.39 -0.56 6.14
N ASP A 61 15.81 -0.22 4.99
CA ASP A 61 15.22 1.08 4.69
C ASP A 61 13.90 0.97 3.88
N GLU A 62 13.38 2.09 3.39
CA GLU A 62 12.14 2.11 2.61
C GLU A 62 12.24 1.31 1.30
N ASN A 63 13.43 1.21 0.69
CA ASN A 63 13.62 0.45 -0.55
C ASN A 63 13.37 -1.04 -0.32
N ASP A 64 13.74 -1.57 0.86
CA ASP A 64 13.43 -2.95 1.22
C ASP A 64 11.92 -3.19 1.33
N ILE A 65 11.19 -2.23 1.89
CA ILE A 65 9.73 -2.30 1.97
C ILE A 65 9.11 -2.28 0.57
N VAL A 66 9.57 -1.38 -0.31
CA VAL A 66 9.13 -1.33 -1.72
C VAL A 66 9.45 -2.65 -2.45
N GLY A 67 10.64 -3.21 -2.26
CA GLY A 67 11.04 -4.50 -2.83
C GLY A 67 10.13 -5.66 -2.37
N ALA A 68 9.72 -5.66 -1.10
CA ALA A 68 8.76 -6.62 -0.57
C ALA A 68 7.35 -6.43 -1.19
N ARG A 69 6.88 -5.20 -1.38
CA ARG A 69 5.61 -4.91 -2.08
C ARG A 69 5.64 -5.37 -3.54
N LEU A 70 6.72 -5.11 -4.27
CA LEU A 70 6.90 -5.62 -5.64
C LEU A 70 6.88 -7.15 -5.69
N SER A 71 7.39 -7.81 -4.65
CA SER A 71 7.34 -9.27 -4.54
C SER A 71 5.92 -9.80 -4.37
N PHE A 72 5.02 -9.09 -3.66
CA PHE A 72 3.59 -9.43 -3.65
C PHE A 72 2.98 -9.37 -5.05
N LEU A 73 3.25 -8.31 -5.82
CA LEU A 73 2.71 -8.19 -7.18
C LEU A 73 3.21 -9.32 -8.10
N ARG A 74 4.47 -9.73 -7.93
CA ARG A 74 5.02 -10.91 -8.63
C ARG A 74 4.29 -12.19 -8.24
N LEU A 75 4.09 -12.44 -6.93
CA LEU A 75 3.34 -13.60 -6.46
C LEU A 75 1.90 -13.59 -6.99
N GLN A 76 1.23 -12.44 -6.94
CA GLN A 76 -0.11 -12.25 -7.44
C GLN A 76 -0.21 -12.62 -8.92
N ARG A 77 0.73 -12.15 -9.73
CA ARG A 77 0.79 -12.46 -11.16
C ARG A 77 1.07 -13.93 -11.44
N VAL A 78 2.07 -14.52 -10.79
CA VAL A 78 2.52 -15.90 -11.06
C VAL A 78 1.44 -16.91 -10.66
N TYR A 79 0.82 -16.69 -9.50
CA TYR A 79 -0.16 -17.64 -8.94
C TYR A 79 -1.61 -17.20 -9.12
N GLN A 80 -1.86 -16.11 -9.86
CA GLN A 80 -3.20 -15.56 -10.12
C GLN A 80 -3.99 -15.32 -8.82
N LEU A 81 -3.30 -14.83 -7.78
CA LEU A 81 -3.92 -14.58 -6.48
C LEU A 81 -4.81 -13.34 -6.55
N LYS A 82 -5.83 -13.30 -5.69
CA LYS A 82 -6.71 -12.13 -5.54
C LYS A 82 -6.18 -11.27 -4.40
N ALA A 83 -6.11 -9.95 -4.59
CA ALA A 83 -5.73 -9.03 -3.52
C ALA A 83 -6.60 -9.22 -2.26
N SER A 84 -7.90 -9.47 -2.43
CA SER A 84 -8.85 -9.74 -1.33
C SER A 84 -8.46 -10.92 -0.44
N GLU A 85 -7.85 -11.97 -1.02
CA GLU A 85 -7.40 -13.15 -0.27
C GLU A 85 -6.01 -12.91 0.31
N MET A 86 -5.11 -12.26 -0.44
CA MET A 86 -3.77 -11.90 0.03
C MET A 86 -3.81 -10.98 1.25
N VAL A 87 -4.71 -9.99 1.27
CA VAL A 87 -4.95 -9.11 2.42
C VAL A 87 -5.34 -9.90 3.66
N ARG A 88 -6.14 -10.96 3.52
CA ARG A 88 -6.57 -11.83 4.63
C ARG A 88 -5.52 -12.87 5.03
N GLY A 89 -4.34 -12.82 4.43
CA GLY A 89 -3.32 -13.82 4.64
C GLY A 89 -3.72 -15.20 4.15
N ASN A 90 -4.59 -15.31 3.13
CA ASN A 90 -5.02 -16.58 2.57
C ASN A 90 -4.44 -16.79 1.17
N TYR A 91 -3.43 -17.64 1.07
CA TYR A 91 -2.75 -17.97 -0.18
C TYR A 91 -3.14 -19.40 -0.59
N LEU A 92 -4.30 -19.54 -1.24
CA LEU A 92 -4.84 -20.84 -1.67
C LEU A 92 -5.08 -21.83 -0.51
N GLY A 93 -5.53 -21.33 0.64
CA GLY A 93 -5.74 -22.12 1.86
C GLY A 93 -4.54 -22.12 2.81
N TRP A 94 -3.38 -21.62 2.39
CA TRP A 94 -2.27 -21.37 3.29
C TRP A 94 -2.49 -20.06 4.04
N LEU A 95 -2.82 -20.19 5.33
CA LEU A 95 -3.17 -19.08 6.20
C LEU A 95 -1.93 -18.46 6.86
N GLY A 96 -1.96 -17.14 7.01
CA GLY A 96 -0.96 -16.34 7.71
C GLY A 96 -1.55 -15.04 8.25
N PRO A 97 -0.70 -14.09 8.65
CA PRO A 97 -1.18 -12.82 9.19
C PRO A 97 -1.90 -11.98 8.13
N GLU A 98 -2.89 -11.21 8.58
CA GLU A 98 -3.60 -10.24 7.75
C GLU A 98 -2.78 -8.97 7.54
N LEU A 99 -3.07 -8.26 6.45
CA LEU A 99 -2.58 -6.91 6.15
C LEU A 99 -3.66 -5.88 6.50
N ASP A 100 -3.24 -4.70 6.92
CA ASP A 100 -4.16 -3.59 7.19
C ASP A 100 -4.46 -2.75 5.93
N GLU A 101 -5.33 -1.74 6.06
CA GLU A 101 -5.72 -0.83 5.00
C GLU A 101 -4.55 0.00 4.47
N VAL A 102 -3.59 0.32 5.34
CA VAL A 102 -2.39 1.08 4.95
C VAL A 102 -1.49 0.19 4.10
N ASP A 103 -1.31 -1.07 4.49
CA ASP A 103 -0.57 -2.04 3.70
C ASP A 103 -1.20 -2.25 2.31
N ALA A 104 -2.52 -2.43 2.25
CA ALA A 104 -3.23 -2.55 0.99
C ALA A 104 -3.06 -1.30 0.09
N LEU A 105 -3.17 -0.10 0.67
CA LEU A 105 -2.95 1.16 -0.03
C LEU A 105 -1.52 1.25 -0.58
N MET A 106 -0.52 0.98 0.24
CA MET A 106 0.89 1.10 -0.17
C MET A 106 1.27 0.07 -1.26
N ILE A 107 0.70 -1.14 -1.23
CA ILE A 107 0.87 -2.12 -2.31
C ILE A 107 0.19 -1.63 -3.60
N GLY A 108 -1.02 -1.05 -3.49
CA GLY A 108 -1.72 -0.44 -4.62
C GLY A 108 -0.97 0.74 -5.25
N GLU A 109 -0.37 1.60 -4.43
CA GLU A 109 0.50 2.70 -4.89
C GLU A 109 1.76 2.20 -5.58
N THR A 110 2.37 1.14 -5.05
CA THR A 110 3.53 0.49 -5.67
C THR A 110 3.14 -0.06 -7.05
N ALA A 111 2.01 -0.76 -7.15
CA ALA A 111 1.51 -1.28 -8.43
C ALA A 111 1.18 -0.17 -9.44
N PHE A 112 0.57 0.93 -8.99
CA PHE A 112 0.25 2.09 -9.83
C PHE A 112 1.52 2.74 -10.39
N THR A 113 2.54 2.88 -9.55
CA THR A 113 3.84 3.47 -9.92
C THR A 113 4.58 2.57 -10.90
N ASP A 114 4.52 1.25 -10.72
CA ASP A 114 5.10 0.23 -11.60
C ASP A 114 4.30 0.02 -12.90
N GLY A 115 3.20 0.75 -13.11
CA GLY A 115 2.35 0.64 -14.31
C GLY A 115 1.45 -0.59 -14.34
N GLN A 116 1.36 -1.36 -13.26
CA GLN A 116 0.51 -2.53 -13.13
C GLN A 116 -0.92 -2.13 -12.71
N LEU A 117 -1.61 -1.39 -13.59
CA LEU A 117 -2.86 -0.69 -13.28
C LEU A 117 -3.99 -1.62 -12.80
N GLU A 118 -4.09 -2.84 -13.34
CA GLU A 118 -5.09 -3.81 -12.89
C GLU A 118 -4.87 -4.27 -11.46
N PHE A 119 -3.62 -4.53 -11.05
CA PHE A 119 -3.31 -4.88 -9.67
C PHE A 119 -3.44 -3.67 -8.75
N ALA A 120 -3.05 -2.49 -9.22
CA ALA A 120 -3.28 -1.24 -8.50
C ALA A 120 -4.75 -1.09 -8.13
N ASN A 121 -5.66 -1.27 -9.10
CA ASN A 121 -7.10 -1.21 -8.87
C ASN A 121 -7.56 -2.24 -7.83
N GLN A 122 -7.12 -3.49 -7.93
CA GLN A 122 -7.49 -4.53 -6.96
C GLN A 122 -7.09 -4.16 -5.53
N TRP A 123 -5.82 -3.77 -5.32
CA TRP A 123 -5.30 -3.41 -3.99
C TRP A 123 -5.93 -2.14 -3.44
N LEU A 124 -6.16 -1.11 -4.27
CA LEU A 124 -6.80 0.13 -3.86
C LEU A 124 -8.28 -0.07 -3.49
N HIS A 125 -9.00 -0.96 -4.18
CA HIS A 125 -10.37 -1.32 -3.79
C HIS A 125 -10.41 -2.07 -2.44
N GLU A 126 -9.45 -2.95 -2.18
CA GLU A 126 -9.33 -3.61 -0.88
C GLU A 126 -9.01 -2.60 0.23
N ALA A 127 -8.08 -1.67 0.00
CA ALA A 127 -7.79 -0.59 0.94
C ALA A 127 -9.06 0.23 1.25
N LEU A 128 -9.81 0.63 0.23
CA LEU A 128 -11.08 1.35 0.38
C LEU A 128 -12.12 0.55 1.20
N SER A 129 -12.23 -0.75 0.92
CA SER A 129 -13.12 -1.68 1.62
C SER A 129 -12.77 -1.80 3.10
N LEU A 130 -11.48 -1.91 3.43
CA LEU A 130 -11.00 -2.00 4.80
C LEU A 130 -11.21 -0.68 5.57
N THR A 131 -10.94 0.46 4.95
CA THR A 131 -11.19 1.77 5.56
C THR A 131 -12.66 1.95 5.93
N ARG A 132 -13.58 1.61 5.02
CA ARG A 132 -15.04 1.70 5.26
C ARG A 132 -15.53 0.78 6.37
N LYS A 133 -14.90 -0.39 6.55
CA LYS A 133 -15.24 -1.31 7.67
C LYS A 133 -14.79 -0.78 9.03
N ARG A 134 -13.77 0.09 9.08
CA ARG A 134 -13.24 0.68 10.31
C ARG A 134 -14.00 1.94 10.74
N GLU A 135 -14.68 2.62 9.82
CA GLU A 135 -15.57 3.73 10.15
C GLU A 135 -16.81 3.18 10.91
N PRO A 136 -17.01 3.51 12.20
CA PRO A 136 -18.23 3.10 12.89
C PRO A 136 -19.42 3.81 12.26
N SER A 137 -20.50 3.06 12.02
CA SER A 137 -21.80 3.62 11.65
C SER A 137 -22.30 4.52 12.78
N VAL A 138 -22.11 5.84 12.63
CA VAL A 138 -22.67 6.91 13.47
C VAL A 138 -22.45 6.69 14.98
N GLY A 139 -21.32 7.20 15.49
CA GLY A 139 -21.08 7.30 16.93
C GLY A 139 -20.05 8.40 17.20
N VAL A 140 -20.51 9.50 17.78
CA VAL A 140 -19.74 10.69 18.14
C VAL A 140 -18.45 10.34 18.88
N GLY A 141 -17.29 10.80 18.40
CA GLY A 141 -16.06 10.86 19.20
C GLY A 141 -14.76 10.72 18.41
N ASN A 142 -14.00 11.81 18.36
CA ASN A 142 -12.60 11.96 17.94
C ASN A 142 -12.32 11.83 16.43
N PHE A 143 -12.56 12.95 15.74
CA PHE A 143 -12.07 13.23 14.38
C PHE A 143 -10.59 13.62 14.44
N GLU A 144 -9.69 12.66 14.34
CA GLU A 144 -8.34 12.90 13.83
C GLU A 144 -7.84 11.60 13.18
N GLU A 145 -7.47 11.69 11.89
CA GLU A 145 -6.75 10.70 11.05
C GLU A 145 -7.46 9.59 10.24
N SER A 146 -8.78 9.40 10.22
CA SER A 146 -9.40 8.37 9.32
C SER A 146 -9.80 8.88 7.93
N ILE A 147 -10.03 10.18 7.77
CA ILE A 147 -10.61 10.81 6.57
C ILE A 147 -9.61 11.06 5.40
N PRO A 148 -8.28 11.25 5.61
CA PRO A 148 -7.35 11.53 4.51
C PRO A 148 -7.12 10.37 3.53
N ALA A 149 -7.23 9.12 3.99
CA ALA A 149 -6.89 7.96 3.16
C ALA A 149 -7.94 7.70 2.07
N THR A 150 -9.22 7.91 2.35
CA THR A 150 -10.32 7.61 1.41
C THR A 150 -10.26 8.51 0.16
N GLY A 151 -10.05 9.81 0.35
CA GLY A 151 -9.88 10.76 -0.76
C GLY A 151 -8.67 10.42 -1.63
N LYS A 152 -7.54 10.10 -1.00
CA LYS A 152 -6.31 9.65 -1.69
C LYS A 152 -6.53 8.36 -2.48
N ILE A 153 -7.15 7.34 -1.87
CA ILE A 153 -7.44 6.05 -2.52
C ILE A 153 -8.30 6.26 -3.76
N LEU A 154 -9.40 7.02 -3.63
CA LEU A 154 -10.30 7.32 -4.75
C LEU A 154 -9.59 8.12 -5.85
N ALA A 155 -8.77 9.10 -5.49
CA ALA A 155 -7.98 9.85 -6.46
C ALA A 155 -7.01 8.93 -7.23
N LEU A 156 -6.31 8.02 -6.55
CA LEU A 156 -5.42 7.06 -7.20
C LEU A 156 -6.16 6.07 -8.10
N LEU A 157 -7.33 5.57 -7.69
CA LEU A 157 -8.21 4.77 -8.55
C LEU A 157 -8.61 5.54 -9.80
N GLY A 158 -8.99 6.81 -9.65
CA GLY A 158 -9.36 7.65 -10.79
C GLY A 158 -8.21 7.84 -11.79
N ARG A 159 -6.99 8.08 -11.29
CA ARG A 159 -5.79 8.20 -12.14
C ARG A 159 -5.43 6.86 -12.80
N SER A 160 -5.62 5.75 -12.10
CA SER A 160 -5.43 4.41 -12.65
C SER A 160 -6.39 4.18 -13.83
N TYR A 161 -7.68 4.48 -13.65
CA TYR A 161 -8.67 4.39 -14.73
C TYR A 161 -8.38 5.34 -15.90
N LEU A 162 -7.88 6.55 -15.66
CA LEU A 162 -7.44 7.44 -16.74
C LEU A 162 -6.33 6.82 -17.58
N ARG A 163 -5.30 6.26 -16.93
CA ARG A 163 -4.18 5.61 -17.62
C ARG A 163 -4.63 4.37 -18.40
N GLN A 164 -5.71 3.72 -17.97
CA GLN A 164 -6.33 2.61 -18.69
C GLN A 164 -7.28 3.05 -19.83
N GLY A 165 -7.47 4.36 -20.05
CA GLY A 165 -8.38 4.87 -21.07
C GLY A 165 -9.86 4.77 -20.67
N LEU A 166 -10.17 4.74 -19.37
CA LEU A 166 -11.53 4.65 -18.82
C LEU A 166 -11.93 5.98 -18.12
N PRO A 167 -12.14 7.08 -18.87
CA PRO A 167 -12.35 8.40 -18.30
C PRO A 167 -13.67 8.54 -17.52
N GLU A 168 -14.70 7.77 -17.87
CA GLU A 168 -15.98 7.79 -17.16
C GLU A 168 -15.82 7.27 -15.72
N LYS A 169 -15.13 6.13 -15.54
CA LYS A 169 -14.81 5.59 -14.22
C LYS A 169 -13.91 6.54 -13.43
N ALA A 170 -12.96 7.19 -14.12
CA ALA A 170 -12.10 8.18 -13.48
C ALA A 170 -12.88 9.39 -12.95
N ALA A 171 -13.84 9.89 -13.74
CA ALA A 171 -14.73 10.97 -13.33
C ALA A 171 -15.59 10.57 -12.13
N GLU A 172 -16.10 9.34 -12.12
CA GLU A 172 -16.85 8.81 -10.97
C GLU A 172 -15.99 8.80 -9.69
N MET A 173 -14.77 8.29 -9.75
CA MET A 173 -13.85 8.29 -8.61
C MET A 173 -13.51 9.71 -8.16
N TYR A 174 -13.29 10.64 -9.09
CA TYR A 174 -13.08 12.06 -8.78
C TYR A 174 -14.28 12.67 -8.06
N THR A 175 -15.50 12.43 -8.54
CA THR A 175 -16.72 12.96 -7.89
C THR A 175 -16.83 12.46 -6.46
N GLN A 176 -16.57 11.17 -6.22
CA GLN A 176 -16.57 10.62 -4.86
C GLN A 176 -15.45 11.23 -4.00
N ALA A 177 -14.24 11.36 -4.54
CA ALA A 177 -13.11 11.90 -3.79
C ALA A 177 -13.29 13.38 -3.43
N ALA A 178 -13.80 14.19 -4.37
CA ALA A 178 -14.07 15.61 -4.18
C ALA A 178 -15.25 15.88 -3.23
N TYR A 179 -16.18 14.94 -3.09
CA TYR A 179 -17.21 15.00 -2.07
C TYR A 179 -16.63 14.84 -0.65
N ILE A 180 -15.61 14.00 -0.51
CA ILE A 180 -14.97 13.69 0.79
C ILE A 180 -14.00 14.81 1.19
N ASP A 181 -13.00 15.09 0.34
CA ASP A 181 -12.07 16.19 0.56
C ASP A 181 -11.62 16.81 -0.78
N PRO A 182 -12.28 17.90 -1.22
CA PRO A 182 -11.91 18.57 -2.46
C PRO A 182 -10.58 19.31 -2.40
N ARG A 183 -9.97 19.46 -1.22
CA ARG A 183 -8.69 20.16 -1.03
C ARG A 183 -7.50 19.21 -0.97
N ASP A 184 -7.74 17.90 -0.95
CA ASP A 184 -6.67 16.91 -1.01
C ASP A 184 -5.86 17.08 -2.30
N GLY A 185 -4.53 17.06 -2.17
CA GLY A 185 -3.62 17.29 -3.29
C GLY A 185 -3.77 16.27 -4.43
N ASN A 186 -4.12 15.02 -4.10
CA ASN A 186 -4.36 13.98 -5.11
C ASN A 186 -5.68 14.20 -5.84
N VAL A 187 -6.71 14.67 -5.13
CA VAL A 187 -8.00 15.02 -5.74
C VAL A 187 -7.85 16.20 -6.70
N ILE A 188 -7.11 17.24 -6.30
CA ILE A 188 -6.77 18.37 -7.16
C ILE A 188 -5.97 17.91 -8.38
N ALA A 189 -4.96 17.05 -8.20
CA ALA A 189 -4.17 16.52 -9.29
C ALA A 189 -5.04 15.72 -10.29
N LEU A 190 -5.91 14.83 -9.80
CA LEU A 190 -6.84 14.07 -10.65
C LEU A 190 -7.79 15.00 -11.43
N LYS A 191 -8.30 16.07 -10.80
CA LYS A 191 -9.11 17.08 -11.50
C LYS A 191 -8.38 17.66 -12.70
N LEU A 192 -7.12 18.06 -12.52
CA LEU A 192 -6.31 18.63 -13.58
C LEU A 192 -6.06 17.62 -14.70
N GLU A 193 -5.74 16.36 -14.35
CA GLU A 193 -5.55 15.28 -15.32
C GLU A 193 -6.83 15.00 -16.14
N LEU A 194 -8.01 15.04 -15.51
CA LEU A 194 -9.31 14.88 -16.19
C LEU A 194 -9.59 16.00 -17.20
N VAL A 195 -9.25 17.25 -16.84
CA VAL A 195 -9.44 18.41 -17.71
C VAL A 195 -8.48 18.36 -18.91
N HIS A 196 -7.25 17.89 -18.69
CA HIS A 196 -6.19 17.95 -19.70
C HIS A 196 -6.02 16.68 -20.54
N LYS A 197 -6.92 15.68 -20.43
CA LYS A 197 -6.94 14.37 -21.13
C LYS A 197 -5.53 13.80 -21.38
N PRO A 198 -5.03 12.87 -20.54
CA PRO A 198 -3.68 12.35 -20.73
C PRO A 198 -3.51 11.75 -22.14
N PRO A 199 -2.32 11.87 -22.76
CA PRO A 199 -2.03 11.15 -23.98
C PRO A 199 -2.26 9.67 -23.70
N LEU A 200 -3.13 9.04 -24.48
CA LEU A 200 -3.34 7.59 -24.44
C LEU A 200 -1.96 6.96 -24.56
N THR A 201 -1.58 6.11 -23.61
CA THR A 201 -0.39 5.28 -23.79
C THR A 201 -0.71 4.35 -24.95
N GLU A 202 -0.19 4.67 -26.13
CA GLU A 202 -0.23 3.74 -27.25
C GLU A 202 0.47 2.45 -26.80
N PRO A 203 -0.13 1.27 -27.03
CA PRO A 203 0.56 0.03 -26.77
C PRO A 203 1.86 0.02 -27.56
N VAL A 204 2.98 -0.16 -26.88
CA VAL A 204 4.27 -0.40 -27.53
C VAL A 204 4.15 -1.74 -28.25
N PHE A 205 3.81 -1.71 -29.53
CA PHE A 205 4.00 -2.85 -30.41
C PHE A 205 5.50 -3.01 -30.63
N THR A 206 6.14 -3.86 -29.82
CA THR A 206 7.45 -4.40 -30.19
C THR A 206 7.23 -5.40 -31.31
N ASN A 207 7.40 -4.95 -32.55
CA ASN A 207 7.65 -5.85 -33.68
C ASN A 207 9.13 -6.25 -33.63
N GLU A 208 9.47 -7.29 -32.87
CA GLU A 208 10.63 -8.16 -33.09
C GLU A 208 10.31 -9.59 -32.65
#